data_AF-A0A538PVI5-F1
#
_entry.id   AF-A0A538PVI5-F1
#
_cell.length_a   1.000
_cell.length_b   1.000
_cell.length_c   1.000
_cell.angle_alpha   90.00
_cell.angle_beta   90.00
_cell.angle_gamma   90.00
#
_symmetry.space_group_name_H-M   'P 1'
#
loop_
_entity.id
_entity.type
_entity.pdbx_description
1 polymer ?
#
loop_
_entity_poly.entity_id
_entity_poly.type
_entity_poly.pdbx_seq_one_letter_code
_entity_poly.pdbx_strand_id
1 'polypeptide(L)'
;MNTDPFETFTADELVIPHGGIPSAAQWIMMHESGGSTTAGHLHAQGRGDGTPGNHSSAFGAFQMIEATRKRYMGADYQSTDFSKQYSAASHYVTDRYGSWDAAQRFWVGHHWY
;
A
#
# COMPACT_ATOMS: atom_id res chain seq x y z
N MET A 1 1.72 27.12 -8.30
CA MET A 1 2.07 25.69 -8.41
C MET A 1 1.09 24.96 -7.51
N ASN A 2 0.08 24.31 -8.09
CA ASN A 2 -0.92 23.54 -7.33
C ASN A 2 -0.23 22.27 -6.81
N THR A 3 -0.06 22.17 -5.49
CA THR A 3 0.22 20.91 -4.82
C THR A 3 -1.13 20.32 -4.45
N ASP A 4 -1.70 19.47 -5.30
CA ASP A 4 -2.85 18.67 -4.90
C ASP A 4 -2.42 17.77 -3.73
N PRO A 5 -3.05 17.86 -2.55
CA PRO A 5 -2.60 17.16 -1.35
C PRO A 5 -2.90 15.65 -1.36
N PHE A 6 -3.41 15.12 -2.47
CA PHE A 6 -3.87 13.73 -2.63
C PHE A 6 -3.37 13.15 -3.96
N GLU A 7 -2.07 12.94 -4.05
CA GLU A 7 -1.44 12.32 -5.22
C GLU A 7 -1.92 10.86 -5.35
N THR A 8 -2.72 10.59 -6.37
CA THR A 8 -3.04 9.23 -6.82
C THR A 8 -2.12 8.94 -7.98
N PHE A 9 -1.18 8.03 -7.81
CA PHE A 9 -0.27 7.67 -8.89
C PHE A 9 -1.04 6.87 -9.94
N THR A 10 -1.02 7.34 -11.18
CA THR A 10 -1.54 6.58 -12.32
C THR A 10 -0.64 5.37 -12.61
N ALA A 11 -1.18 4.36 -13.28
CA ALA A 11 -0.42 3.16 -13.62
C ALA A 11 0.86 3.46 -14.43
N ASP A 12 0.86 4.53 -15.22
CA ASP A 12 2.00 4.99 -16.02
C ASP A 12 3.04 5.79 -15.20
N GLU A 13 2.65 6.49 -14.14
CA GLU A 13 3.58 7.24 -13.27
C GLU A 13 4.42 6.33 -12.39
N LEU A 14 3.92 5.13 -12.08
CA LEU A 14 4.70 4.07 -11.41
C LEU A 14 5.78 3.46 -12.31
N VAL A 15 5.83 3.83 -13.60
CA VAL A 15 6.67 3.21 -14.62
C VAL A 15 7.87 4.10 -15.04
N ILE A 16 8.08 5.31 -14.48
CA ILE A 16 9.18 6.21 -14.93
C ILE A 16 10.46 6.12 -14.05
N PRO A 17 11.62 6.64 -14.52
CA PRO A 17 12.82 5.93 -14.95
C PRO A 17 13.82 5.61 -13.81
N HIS A 18 13.32 5.26 -12.62
CA HIS A 18 14.10 4.65 -11.53
C HIS A 18 13.93 3.13 -11.47
N GLY A 19 13.42 2.51 -12.55
CA GLY A 19 13.20 1.07 -12.65
C GLY A 19 11.84 0.58 -12.14
N GLY A 20 10.89 1.48 -11.86
CA GLY A 20 9.51 1.16 -11.47
C GLY A 20 9.38 0.23 -10.26
N ILE A 21 8.15 -0.10 -9.86
CA ILE A 21 7.90 -1.26 -9.00
C ILE A 21 7.61 -2.48 -9.88
N PRO A 22 7.85 -3.73 -9.41
CA PRO A 22 7.46 -4.93 -10.13
C PRO A 22 5.98 -4.89 -10.51
N SER A 23 5.62 -5.40 -11.69
CA SER A 23 4.22 -5.44 -12.16
C SER A 23 3.28 -6.14 -11.18
N ALA A 24 3.74 -7.18 -10.48
CA ALA A 24 2.99 -7.84 -9.43
C ALA A 24 2.76 -6.94 -8.20
N ALA A 25 3.76 -6.13 -7.81
CA ALA A 25 3.61 -5.16 -6.73
C ALA A 25 2.62 -4.05 -7.12
N GLN A 26 2.68 -3.58 -8.37
CA GLN A 26 1.74 -2.62 -8.92
C GLN A 26 0.32 -3.18 -8.96
N TRP A 27 0.15 -4.41 -9.45
CA TRP A 27 -1.14 -5.08 -9.49
C TRP A 27 -1.74 -5.18 -8.09
N ILE A 28 -0.94 -5.60 -7.09
CA ILE A 28 -1.37 -5.65 -5.69
C ILE A 28 -1.78 -4.26 -5.20
N MET A 29 -0.93 -3.25 -5.41
CA MET A 29 -1.21 -1.89 -4.97
C MET A 29 -2.53 -1.34 -5.54
N MET A 30 -2.80 -1.60 -6.82
CA MET A 30 -4.04 -1.19 -7.46
C MET A 30 -5.27 -1.89 -6.89
N HIS A 31 -5.16 -3.17 -6.51
CA HIS A 31 -6.26 -3.91 -5.89
C HIS A 31 -6.47 -3.55 -4.42
N GLU A 32 -5.40 -3.17 -3.71
CA GLU A 32 -5.46 -2.78 -2.30
C GLU A 32 -6.00 -1.35 -2.14
N SER A 33 -5.45 -0.39 -2.89
CA SER A 33 -5.69 1.05 -2.65
C SER A 33 -6.10 1.85 -3.87
N GLY A 34 -6.23 1.22 -5.04
CA GLY A 34 -6.32 1.94 -6.30
C GLY A 34 -5.07 2.77 -6.63
N GLY A 35 -3.93 2.47 -6.01
CA GLY A 35 -2.68 3.22 -6.17
C GLY A 35 -2.53 4.43 -5.25
N SER A 36 -3.43 4.63 -4.29
CA SER A 36 -3.37 5.78 -3.38
C SER A 36 -2.52 5.49 -2.14
N THR A 37 -1.47 6.28 -1.95
CA THR A 37 -0.62 6.25 -0.74
C THR A 37 -1.34 6.76 0.51
N THR A 38 -2.52 7.35 0.33
CA THR A 38 -3.37 7.92 1.36
C THR A 38 -4.72 7.20 1.48
N ALA A 39 -4.93 6.06 0.80
CA ALA A 39 -6.10 5.22 1.03
C ALA A 39 -6.15 4.80 2.51
N GLY A 40 -7.28 4.91 3.19
CA GLY A 40 -7.30 4.65 4.64
C GLY A 40 -6.83 5.82 5.52
N HIS A 41 -6.39 6.96 4.94
CA HIS A 41 -5.78 8.07 5.70
C HIS A 41 -6.79 8.99 6.38
N LEU A 42 -8.07 8.97 5.97
CA LEU A 42 -9.06 9.89 6.51
C LEU A 42 -9.45 9.51 7.94
N HIS A 43 -8.67 10.00 8.91
CA HIS A 43 -9.10 10.09 10.29
C HIS A 43 -8.75 11.40 10.96
N ALA A 44 -9.68 12.34 10.85
CA ALA A 44 -9.89 13.28 11.94
C ALA A 44 -10.43 12.59 13.22
N GLN A 45 -10.88 11.31 13.16
CA GLN A 45 -11.72 10.69 14.22
C GLN A 45 -11.45 9.19 14.58
N GLY A 46 -10.30 8.59 14.21
CA GLY A 46 -9.91 7.19 14.60
C GLY A 46 -10.10 6.02 13.60
N ARG A 47 -9.00 5.62 12.92
CA ARG A 47 -8.68 4.39 12.11
C ARG A 47 -9.74 3.77 11.15
N GLY A 48 -9.39 3.78 9.83
CA GLY A 48 -10.25 3.33 8.72
C GLY A 48 -10.17 4.25 7.49
N ASP A 49 -10.76 3.87 6.36
CA ASP A 49 -10.87 4.68 5.12
C ASP A 49 -11.89 5.83 5.19
N GLY A 50 -12.29 6.23 6.39
CA GLY A 50 -13.35 7.21 6.61
C GLY A 50 -14.76 6.65 6.42
N THR A 51 -14.92 5.36 6.10
CA THR A 51 -16.24 4.71 6.06
C THR A 51 -16.79 4.57 7.48
N PRO A 52 -17.97 5.13 7.81
CA PRO A 52 -18.59 4.96 9.11
C PRO A 52 -18.78 3.47 9.43
N GLY A 53 -18.21 3.01 10.55
CA GLY A 53 -18.21 1.59 10.97
C GLY A 53 -17.02 0.77 10.48
N ASN A 54 -16.11 1.34 9.68
CA ASN A 54 -14.84 0.71 9.38
C ASN A 54 -13.87 0.91 10.54
N HIS A 55 -13.53 -0.20 11.23
CA HIS A 55 -12.56 -0.22 12.32
C HIS A 55 -11.18 -0.72 11.87
N SER A 56 -10.98 -0.91 10.56
CA SER A 56 -9.71 -1.40 10.02
C SER A 56 -8.60 -0.40 10.28
N SER A 57 -7.43 -0.91 10.63
CA SER A 57 -6.21 -0.10 10.69
C SER A 57 -5.40 -0.14 9.39
N ALA A 58 -5.97 -0.74 8.33
CA ALA A 58 -5.38 -0.79 7.01
C ALA A 58 -5.19 0.64 6.45
N PHE A 59 -3.98 0.93 5.97
CA PHE A 59 -3.62 2.25 5.52
C PHE A 59 -2.55 2.23 4.43
N GLY A 60 -2.72 3.13 3.46
CA GLY A 60 -1.79 3.50 2.42
C GLY A 60 -1.82 2.59 1.20
N ALA A 61 -0.79 2.70 0.37
CA ALA A 61 -0.70 2.08 -0.96
C ALA A 61 -0.95 0.56 -0.96
N PHE A 62 -0.49 -0.13 0.09
CA PHE A 62 -0.60 -1.58 0.23
C PHE A 62 -1.57 -2.02 1.35
N GLN A 63 -2.41 -1.10 1.85
CA GLN A 63 -3.42 -1.35 2.89
C GLN A 63 -2.92 -2.17 4.09
N MET A 64 -1.65 -1.98 4.48
CA MET A 64 -1.06 -2.69 5.62
C MET A 64 -1.72 -2.23 6.92
N ILE A 65 -2.12 -3.19 7.77
CA ILE A 65 -2.60 -2.90 9.12
C ILE A 65 -1.50 -2.27 9.99
N GLU A 66 -1.90 -1.51 11.02
CA GLU A 66 -0.95 -0.77 11.86
C GLU A 66 0.14 -1.65 12.48
N ALA A 67 -0.18 -2.86 12.91
CA ALA A 67 0.81 -3.77 13.50
C ALA A 67 1.95 -4.10 12.51
N THR A 68 1.60 -4.38 11.26
CA THR A 68 2.57 -4.62 10.17
C THR A 68 3.37 -3.36 9.88
N ARG A 69 2.70 -2.20 9.81
CA ARG A 69 3.38 -0.92 9.57
C ARG A 69 4.36 -0.59 10.69
N LYS A 70 3.98 -0.77 11.96
CA LYS A 70 4.89 -0.60 13.11
C LYS A 70 6.08 -1.55 13.05
N ARG A 71 5.86 -2.81 12.65
CA ARG A 71 6.93 -3.82 12.53
C ARG A 71 7.95 -3.45 11.45
N TYR A 72 7.51 -3.02 10.27
CA TYR A 72 8.40 -2.84 9.12
C TYR A 72 8.78 -1.38 8.82
N MET A 73 8.03 -0.39 9.34
CA MET A 73 8.30 1.05 9.17
C MET A 73 8.76 1.72 10.47
N GLY A 74 8.60 1.07 11.63
CA GLY A 74 8.99 1.64 12.92
C GLY A 74 8.28 2.96 13.22
N ALA A 75 9.06 4.01 13.51
CA ALA A 75 8.53 5.36 13.80
C ALA A 75 7.76 5.97 12.61
N ASP A 76 8.05 5.54 11.38
CA ASP A 76 7.39 6.01 10.16
C ASP A 76 6.05 5.33 9.88
N TYR A 77 5.49 4.54 10.81
CA TYR A 77 4.27 3.76 10.57
C TYR A 77 3.06 4.59 10.12
N GLN A 78 3.02 5.90 10.37
CA GLN A 78 1.95 6.80 9.90
C GLN A 78 2.26 7.51 8.57
N SER A 79 3.45 7.28 7.98
CA SER A 79 3.90 7.98 6.78
C SER A 79 3.07 7.62 5.55
N THR A 80 2.73 8.64 4.76
CA THR A 80 2.13 8.54 3.42
C THR A 80 3.19 8.44 2.31
N ASP A 81 4.49 8.47 2.64
CA ASP A 81 5.57 8.37 1.66
C ASP A 81 5.55 7.00 0.95
N PHE A 82 5.43 7.02 -0.38
CA PHE A 82 5.36 5.80 -1.18
C PHE A 82 6.57 4.88 -1.00
N SER A 83 7.78 5.44 -0.99
CA SER A 83 9.02 4.65 -0.92
C SER A 83 9.12 3.90 0.41
N LYS A 84 8.72 4.55 1.51
CA LYS A 84 8.66 3.91 2.83
C LYS A 84 7.62 2.80 2.88
N GLN A 85 6.45 3.03 2.29
CA GLN A 85 5.38 2.05 2.23
C GLN A 85 5.76 0.84 1.37
N TYR A 86 6.36 1.08 0.20
CA TYR A 86 6.83 0.05 -0.71
C TYR A 86 7.97 -0.78 -0.11
N SER A 87 8.92 -0.14 0.58
CA SER A 87 9.99 -0.84 1.30
C SER A 87 9.44 -1.80 2.36
N ALA A 88 8.53 -1.31 3.21
CA ALA A 88 7.89 -2.13 4.23
C ALA A 88 7.02 -3.25 3.65
N ALA A 89 6.25 -2.97 2.59
CA ALA A 89 5.45 -3.98 1.91
C ALA A 89 6.34 -5.04 1.24
N SER A 90 7.48 -4.65 0.68
CA SER A 90 8.46 -5.57 0.08
C SER A 90 9.06 -6.51 1.13
N HIS A 91 9.39 -6.00 2.32
CA HIS A 91 9.85 -6.85 3.43
C HIS A 91 8.77 -7.85 3.85
N TYR A 92 7.54 -7.38 4.06
CA TYR A 92 6.41 -8.27 4.40
C TYR A 92 6.16 -9.34 3.33
N VAL A 93 6.16 -8.96 2.05
CA VAL A 93 5.94 -9.88 0.94
C VAL A 93 7.06 -10.89 0.82
N THR A 94 8.31 -10.47 0.98
CA THR A 94 9.46 -11.37 0.98
C THR A 94 9.37 -12.35 2.15
N ASP A 95 9.05 -11.88 3.35
CA ASP A 95 8.92 -12.74 4.54
C ASP A 95 7.79 -13.78 4.40
N ARG A 96 6.66 -13.40 3.80
CA ARG A 96 5.45 -14.24 3.77
C ARG A 96 5.33 -15.10 2.51
N TYR A 97 5.76 -14.59 1.37
CA TYR A 97 5.53 -15.20 0.06
C TYR A 97 6.83 -15.42 -0.72
N GLY A 98 7.96 -14.82 -0.28
CA GLY A 98 9.26 -14.90 -0.95
C GLY A 98 9.44 -13.89 -2.08
N SER A 99 8.40 -13.57 -2.84
CA SER A 99 8.44 -12.54 -3.89
C SER A 99 7.07 -11.95 -4.19
N TRP A 100 7.04 -10.81 -4.89
CA TRP A 100 5.81 -10.17 -5.37
C TRP A 100 5.02 -11.07 -6.33
N ASP A 101 5.67 -11.77 -7.26
CA ASP A 101 5.01 -12.73 -8.15
C ASP A 101 4.37 -13.89 -7.39
N ALA A 102 5.05 -14.40 -6.36
CA ALA A 102 4.52 -15.47 -5.53
C ALA A 102 3.31 -14.99 -4.70
N ALA A 103 3.35 -13.77 -4.18
CA ALA A 103 2.22 -13.16 -3.49
C ALA A 103 1.00 -13.02 -4.42
N GLN A 104 1.19 -12.47 -5.62
CA GLN A 104 0.12 -12.33 -6.60
C GLN A 104 -0.51 -13.69 -6.96
N ARG A 105 0.32 -14.70 -7.27
CA ARG A 105 -0.17 -16.06 -7.58
C ARG A 105 -0.95 -16.66 -6.41
N PHE A 106 -0.47 -16.46 -5.19
CA PHE A 106 -1.15 -16.94 -3.99
C PHE A 106 -2.53 -16.28 -3.84
N TRP A 107 -2.65 -14.96 -3.99
CA TRP A 107 -3.95 -14.28 -3.85
C TRP A 107 -4.95 -14.64 -4.95
N VAL A 108 -4.49 -14.71 -6.21
CA VAL A 108 -5.33 -15.14 -7.34
C VAL A 108 -5.79 -16.59 -7.14
N GLY A 109 -4.89 -17.49 -6.74
CA GLY A 109 -5.21 -18.90 -6.48
C GLY A 109 -6.17 -19.12 -5.31
N HIS A 110 -6.25 -18.16 -4.38
CA HIS A 110 -7.17 -18.15 -3.25
C HIS A 110 -8.48 -17.38 -3.51
N HIS A 111 -8.68 -16.84 -4.71
CA HIS A 111 -9.85 -16.04 -5.11
C HIS A 111 -10.10 -14.82 -4.20
N TRP A 112 -9.03 -14.17 -3.74
CA TRP A 112 -9.13 -12.92 -2.97
C TRP A 112 -9.26 -11.68 -3.86
N TYR A 113 -8.84 -11.81 -5.12
CA TYR A 113 -8.99 -10.88 -6.23
C TYR A 113 -9.13 -11.69 -7.51
#